data_AF-A0A949EV28-F1
#
_entry.id   AF-A0A949EV28-F1
#
_cell.length_a   1.000
_cell.length_b   1.000
_cell.length_c   1.000
_cell.angle_alpha   90.00
_cell.angle_beta   90.00
_cell.angle_gamma   90.00
#
_symmetry.space_group_name_H-M   'P 1'
#
loop_
_entity.id
_entity.type
_entity.pdbx_description
1 polymer ?
#
loop_
_entity_poly.entity_id
_entity_poly.type
_entity_poly.pdbx_seq_one_letter_code
_entity_poly.pdbx_strand_id
1 'polypeptide(L)'
;MIITTSGGRAFDTQKDLTAPERHVLQKLFAWQDMADSVEQFREKKEEALQKGWNNSGPIRASVALKLIVKHMENKVVDRLKKKA
;
A
#
# COMPACT_ATOMS: atom_id res chain seq x y z
N MET A 1 -13.32 -0.15 -4.14
CA MET A 1 -12.42 -0.51 -5.27
C MET A 1 -12.03 -1.96 -5.07
N ILE A 2 -11.98 -2.76 -6.14
CA ILE A 2 -11.52 -4.15 -6.03
C ILE A 2 -10.03 -4.20 -6.41
N ILE A 3 -9.22 -4.85 -5.57
CA ILE A 3 -7.80 -5.13 -5.85
C ILE A 3 -7.61 -6.63 -5.96
N THR A 4 -7.18 -7.08 -7.14
CA THR A 4 -6.71 -8.45 -7.35
C THR A 4 -5.19 -8.48 -7.20
N THR A 5 -4.72 -9.25 -6.21
CA THR A 5 -3.30 -9.49 -5.97
C THR A 5 -2.74 -10.52 -6.96
N SER A 6 -1.41 -10.57 -7.13
CA SER A 6 -0.75 -11.52 -8.04
C SER A 6 -1.05 -13.00 -7.72
N GLY A 7 -1.43 -13.31 -6.48
CA GLY A 7 -1.89 -14.65 -6.07
C GLY A 7 -3.36 -14.96 -6.39
N GLY A 8 -4.04 -14.13 -7.18
CA GLY A 8 -5.44 -14.31 -7.58
C GLY A 8 -6.48 -13.92 -6.52
N ARG A 9 -6.05 -13.52 -5.31
CA ARG A 9 -6.96 -13.08 -4.25
C ARG A 9 -7.46 -11.66 -4.54
N ALA A 10 -8.78 -11.49 -4.54
CA ALA A 10 -9.45 -10.21 -4.64
C ALA A 10 -9.80 -9.65 -3.25
N PHE A 11 -9.67 -8.34 -3.09
CA PHE A 11 -10.09 -7.59 -1.93
C PHE A 11 -11.02 -6.45 -2.35
N ASP A 12 -12.20 -6.38 -1.75
CA ASP A 12 -13.07 -5.21 -1.82
C ASP A 12 -12.67 -4.22 -0.73
N THR A 13 -12.00 -3.13 -1.12
CA THR A 13 -11.46 -2.18 -0.15
C THR A 13 -12.52 -1.54 0.74
N GLN A 14 -13.79 -1.50 0.35
CA GLN A 14 -14.86 -0.97 1.21
C GLN A 14 -15.26 -1.93 2.33
N LYS A 15 -15.14 -3.25 2.09
CA LYS A 15 -15.53 -4.31 3.02
C LYS A 15 -14.35 -4.84 3.83
N ASP A 16 -13.20 -4.98 3.18
CA ASP A 16 -12.03 -5.67 3.73
C ASP A 16 -11.04 -4.75 4.42
N LEU A 17 -11.16 -3.43 4.25
CA LEU A 17 -10.32 -2.43 4.90
C LEU A 17 -11.14 -1.45 5.72
N THR A 18 -10.60 -1.06 6.86
CA THR A 18 -11.15 0.05 7.66
C THR A 18 -10.97 1.39 6.95
N ALA A 19 -11.71 2.42 7.37
CA ALA A 19 -11.53 3.77 6.80
C ALA A 19 -10.09 4.31 6.93
N PRO A 20 -9.41 4.19 8.09
CA PRO A 20 -8.01 4.60 8.21
C PRO A 20 -7.08 3.84 7.27
N GLU A 21 -7.27 2.53 7.10
CA GLU A 21 -6.46 1.72 6.17
C GLU A 21 -6.68 2.09 4.71
N ARG A 22 -7.92 2.42 4.31
CA ARG A 22 -8.20 2.94 2.97
C ARG A 22 -7.45 4.25 2.69
N HIS A 23 -7.31 5.11 3.70
CA HIS A 23 -6.54 6.35 3.56
C HIS A 23 -5.04 6.11 3.45
N VAL A 24 -4.50 5.17 4.22
CA VAL A 24 -3.11 4.72 4.03
C VAL A 24 -2.93 4.20 2.62
N LEU A 25 -3.80 3.30 2.17
CA LEU A 25 -3.76 2.72 0.83
C LEU A 25 -3.79 3.80 -0.27
N GLN A 26 -4.61 4.84 -0.14
CA GLN A 26 -4.62 5.97 -1.06
C GLN A 26 -3.26 6.66 -1.16
N LYS A 27 -2.60 6.94 -0.02
CA LYS A 27 -1.23 7.52 0.00
C LYS A 27 -0.23 6.58 -0.68
N LEU A 28 -0.36 5.28 -0.45
CA LEU A 28 0.55 4.30 -1.04
C LEU A 28 0.41 4.20 -2.56
N PHE A 29 -0.76 4.47 -3.15
CA PHE A 29 -0.87 4.51 -4.60
C PHE A 29 0.01 5.59 -5.23
N ALA A 30 0.05 6.80 -4.64
CA ALA A 30 0.94 7.84 -5.10
C ALA A 30 2.42 7.41 -4.98
N TRP A 31 2.81 6.85 -3.83
CA TRP A 31 4.18 6.38 -3.63
C TRP A 31 4.57 5.19 -4.50
N GLN A 32 3.63 4.31 -4.85
CA GLN A 32 3.88 3.20 -5.75
C GLN A 32 4.38 3.68 -7.12
N ASP A 33 3.88 4.84 -7.58
CA ASP A 33 4.21 5.40 -8.89
C ASP A 33 5.38 6.39 -8.84
N MET A 34 5.64 7.00 -7.67
CA MET A 34 6.70 7.99 -7.46
C MET A 34 8.01 7.43 -6.89
N ALA A 35 7.98 6.33 -6.15
CA ALA A 35 9.19 5.87 -5.45
C ALA A 35 10.29 5.46 -6.43
N ASP A 36 11.54 5.81 -6.13
CA ASP A 36 12.73 5.47 -6.93
C ASP A 36 13.37 4.14 -6.51
N SER A 37 12.99 3.62 -5.33
CA SER A 37 13.42 2.31 -4.84
C SER A 37 12.30 1.60 -4.06
N VAL A 38 12.46 0.29 -3.86
CA VAL A 38 11.55 -0.50 -3.02
C VAL A 38 11.69 -0.08 -1.55
N GLU A 39 12.90 0.27 -1.14
CA GLU A 39 13.23 0.75 0.20
C GLU A 39 12.50 2.05 0.49
N GLN A 40 12.53 3.02 -0.44
CA GLN A 40 11.80 4.27 -0.28
C GLN A 40 10.29 4.04 -0.19
N PHE A 41 9.74 3.13 -0.99
CA PHE A 41 8.33 2.76 -0.88
C PHE A 41 8.00 2.17 0.50
N ARG A 42 8.87 1.30 1.04
CA ARG A 42 8.71 0.71 2.38
C ARG A 42 8.78 1.75 3.50
N GLU A 43 9.72 2.70 3.41
CA GLU A 43 9.81 3.81 4.35
C GLU A 43 8.53 4.65 4.33
N LYS A 44 8.03 4.99 3.14
CA LYS A 44 6.78 5.75 2.99
C LYS A 44 5.54 4.99 3.43
N LYS A 45 5.56 3.66 3.31
CA LYS A 45 4.56 2.79 3.90
C LYS A 45 4.57 2.85 5.43
N GLU A 46 5.74 2.73 6.07
CA GLU A 46 5.82 2.87 7.54
C GLU A 46 5.42 4.27 8.00
N GLU A 47 5.87 5.32 7.31
CA GLU A 47 5.47 6.70 7.61
C GLU A 47 3.95 6.90 7.53
N ALA A 48 3.31 6.33 6.49
CA ALA A 48 1.86 6.41 6.33
C ALA A 48 1.10 5.64 7.43
N LEU A 49 1.62 4.49 7.86
CA LEU A 49 1.05 3.72 8.97
C LEU A 49 1.21 4.43 10.31
N GLN A 50 2.35 5.08 10.56
CA GLN A 50 2.60 5.80 11.82
C GLN A 50 1.79 7.09 11.93
N LYS A 51 1.71 7.88 10.86
CA LYS A 51 0.94 9.13 10.87
C LYS A 51 -0.57 8.89 10.78
N GLY A 52 -0.99 7.80 10.15
CA GLY A 52 -2.38 7.55 9.84
C GLY A 52 -3.01 8.62 8.94
N TRP A 53 -4.29 8.91 9.16
CA TRP A 53 -5.03 9.94 8.43
C TRP A 53 -5.02 11.25 9.22
N ASN A 54 -4.57 12.37 8.62
CA ASN A 54 -4.52 13.67 9.30
C ASN A 54 -3.85 13.64 10.69
N ASN A 55 -2.76 12.88 10.85
CA ASN A 55 -2.09 12.67 12.14
C ASN A 55 -3.00 12.06 13.24
N SER A 56 -3.98 11.23 12.84
CA SER A 56 -4.84 10.46 13.76
C SER A 56 -4.07 9.47 14.63
N GLY A 57 -2.78 9.28 14.36
CA GLY A 57 -1.90 8.36 15.06
C GLY A 57 -1.73 7.02 14.35
N PRO A 58 -0.97 6.10 14.98
CA PRO A 58 -0.56 4.85 14.35
C PRO A 58 -1.73 3.93 14.01
N ILE A 59 -1.69 3.36 12.81
CA ILE A 59 -2.66 2.37 12.33
C ILE A 59 -2.00 0.99 12.32
N ARG A 60 -2.64 0.03 13.00
CA ARG A 60 -2.25 -1.38 12.90
C ARG A 60 -2.81 -1.98 11.62
N ALA A 61 -1.93 -2.32 10.67
CA ALA A 61 -2.33 -2.95 9.41
C ALA A 61 -2.97 -4.33 9.61
N SER A 62 -4.17 -4.51 9.05
CA SER A 62 -4.85 -5.80 8.93
C SER A 62 -4.10 -6.74 7.98
N VAL A 63 -4.50 -8.01 7.99
CA VAL A 63 -4.00 -9.01 7.03
C VAL A 63 -4.31 -8.60 5.59
N ALA A 64 -5.50 -8.05 5.34
CA ALA A 64 -5.90 -7.56 4.02
C ALA A 64 -4.96 -6.45 3.54
N LEU A 65 -4.74 -5.42 4.36
CA LEU A 65 -3.83 -4.33 3.99
C LEU A 65 -2.40 -4.85 3.74
N LYS A 66 -1.89 -5.74 4.60
CA LYS A 66 -0.54 -6.33 4.42
C LYS A 66 -0.39 -7.05 3.08
N LEU A 67 -1.39 -7.84 2.68
CA LEU A 67 -1.37 -8.57 1.42
C LEU A 67 -1.45 -7.63 0.21
N ILE A 68 -2.29 -6.60 0.28
CA ILE A 68 -2.37 -5.55 -0.75
C ILE A 68 -1.03 -4.82 -0.88
N VAL A 69 -0.43 -4.41 0.24
CA VAL A 69 0.86 -3.69 0.22
C VAL A 69 1.98 -4.56 -0.35
N LYS A 70 2.04 -5.84 -0.01
CA LYS A 70 3.01 -6.77 -0.63
C LYS A 70 2.83 -6.85 -2.15
N HIS A 71 1.59 -6.82 -2.63
CA HIS A 71 1.30 -6.75 -4.06
C HIS A 71 1.77 -5.42 -4.68
N MET A 72 1.63 -4.30 -3.98
CA MET A 72 2.15 -3.00 -4.42
C MET A 72 3.68 -2.97 -4.46
N GLU A 73 4.37 -3.57 -3.49
CA GLU A 73 5.83 -3.71 -3.51
C GLU A 73 6.31 -4.45 -4.77
N ASN A 74 5.62 -5.53 -5.16
CA ASN A 74 5.94 -6.24 -6.40
C ASN A 74 5.74 -5.35 -7.63
N LYS A 75 4.67 -4.53 -7.67
CA LYS A 75 4.47 -3.56 -8.76
C LYS A 75 5.56 -2.51 -8.83
N VAL A 76 6.05 -2.03 -7.67
CA VAL A 76 7.19 -1.12 -7.58
C VAL A 76 8.42 -1.75 -8.19
N VAL A 77 8.75 -3.01 -7.82
CA VAL A 77 9.85 -3.78 -8.41
C VAL A 77 9.71 -3.89 -9.92
N ASP A 78 8.55 -4.31 -10.42
CA ASP A 78 8.32 -4.54 -11.85
C ASP A 78 8.45 -3.24 -12.65
N ARG A 79 7.92 -2.13 -12.14
CA ARG A 79 8.05 -0.81 -12.75
C ARG A 79 9.51 -0.34 -12.78
N LEU A 80 10.26 -0.50 -11.69
CA LEU A 80 11.67 -0.10 -11.64
C LEU A 80 12.53 -0.94 -12.59
N LYS A 81 12.26 -2.25 -12.70
CA LYS A 81 12.94 -3.13 -13.67
C LYS A 81 12.68 -2.74 -15.13
N LYS A 82 11.51 -2.17 -15.45
CA LYS A 82 11.18 -1.69 -16.81
C LYS A 82 11.82 -0.35 -17.16
N LYS A 83 12.29 0.42 -16.16
CA LYS A 83 12.97 1.69 -16.34
C LYS A 83 14.50 1.56 -16.44
N ALA A 84 15.04 0.43 -15.99
CA ALA A 84 16.46 0.08 -16.10
C ALA A 84 16.78 -0.47 -17.50
#